data_AF-A0A1C7M1P0-F1
#
_entry.id   AF-A0A1C7M1P0-F1
#
_cell.length_a   1.000
_cell.length_b   1.000
_cell.length_c   1.000
_cell.angle_alpha   90.00
_cell.angle_beta   90.00
_cell.angle_gamma   90.00
#
_symmetry.space_group_name_H-M   'P 1'
#
loop_
_entity.id
_entity.type
_entity.pdbx_description
1 polymer ?
#
loop_
_entity_poly.entity_id
_entity_poly.type
_entity_poly.pdbx_seq_one_letter_code
_entity_poly.pdbx_strand_id
1 'polypeptide(L)'
;MIAASHSSHNTSDSAFSQQMDLFIMDSANYALLFPGEHLEWKEGLPTPPSKDSIWALLSDAEKAQFTVTAWLEMDAIEDAMGRHACGDGQSFMQGREILFSSRMYISFEFQRYIPQVYTGAKLLFYDKKAEDWLKHQAGVARHFNAVVNGLSTRPFLIFWLLSQMTRCLTLWSYDSTLTLALDVAKSFLTSAEHLMAVWPCPAQYRPYKVLHERLTTACYTAGMSPPPSGLVGSPMLL
;
A
#
# COMPACT_ATOMS: atom_id res chain seq x y z
N MET A 1 -13.53 10.63 -3.03
CA MET A 1 -12.72 9.60 -3.73
C MET A 1 -11.35 10.11 -4.16
N ILE A 2 -11.21 11.33 -4.73
CA ILE A 2 -9.90 11.86 -5.19
C ILE A 2 -8.83 11.87 -4.08
N ALA A 3 -9.15 12.47 -2.92
CA ALA A 3 -8.24 12.47 -1.77
C ALA A 3 -7.90 11.05 -1.33
N ALA A 4 -8.89 10.15 -1.20
CA ALA A 4 -8.66 8.77 -0.79
C ALA A 4 -7.78 7.97 -1.78
N SER A 5 -7.96 8.13 -3.09
CA SER A 5 -7.14 7.45 -4.10
C SER A 5 -5.70 7.98 -4.13
N HIS A 6 -5.52 9.30 -4.02
CA HIS A 6 -4.20 9.92 -3.96
C HIS A 6 -3.47 9.60 -2.64
N SER A 7 -4.16 9.67 -1.50
CA SER A 7 -3.63 9.25 -0.20
C SER A 7 -3.27 7.77 -0.21
N SER A 8 -4.11 6.89 -0.77
CA SER A 8 -3.81 5.46 -0.93
C SER A 8 -2.55 5.24 -1.76
N HIS A 9 -2.38 5.99 -2.87
CA HIS A 9 -1.17 5.92 -3.68
C HIS A 9 0.07 6.35 -2.88
N ASN A 10 0.03 7.52 -2.23
CA ASN A 10 1.14 8.03 -1.44
C ASN A 10 1.50 7.09 -0.27
N THR A 11 0.50 6.51 0.41
CA THR A 11 0.73 5.51 1.47
C THR A 11 1.30 4.21 0.93
N SER A 12 0.90 3.78 -0.27
CA SER A 12 1.50 2.57 -0.88
C SER A 12 2.94 2.82 -1.37
N ASP A 13 3.23 4.03 -1.83
CA ASP A 13 4.52 4.41 -2.41
C ASP A 13 5.54 4.85 -1.36
N SER A 14 5.14 5.04 -0.09
CA SER A 14 6.05 5.41 1.00
C SER A 14 7.16 4.38 1.24
N ALA A 15 6.98 3.14 0.77
CA ALA A 15 8.04 2.12 0.78
C ALA A 15 9.18 2.41 -0.21
N PHE A 16 8.99 3.34 -1.16
CA PHE A 16 9.90 3.54 -2.30
C PHE A 16 10.19 5.01 -2.64
N SER A 17 9.32 5.94 -2.27
CA SER A 17 9.45 7.36 -2.54
C SER A 17 9.35 8.17 -1.26
N GLN A 18 10.13 9.26 -1.17
CA GLN A 18 10.02 10.23 -0.09
C GLN A 18 8.63 10.87 -0.14
N GLN A 19 7.86 10.68 0.92
CA GLN A 19 6.53 11.28 1.08
C GLN A 19 6.65 12.81 0.99
N MET A 20 5.58 13.51 0.58
CA MET A 20 5.62 14.98 0.46
C MET A 20 6.21 15.59 1.75
N ASP A 21 7.26 16.40 1.64
CA ASP A 21 7.87 17.03 2.81
C ASP A 21 7.04 18.26 3.23
N LEU A 22 5.87 17.98 3.81
CA LEU A 22 4.99 18.99 4.36
C LEU A 22 5.35 19.19 5.81
N PHE A 23 5.44 20.45 6.23
CA PHE A 23 5.66 20.82 7.63
C PHE A 23 4.71 20.08 8.60
N ILE A 24 3.46 19.84 8.18
CA ILE A 24 2.45 19.12 8.96
C ILE A 24 2.65 17.60 9.06
N MET A 25 3.48 17.01 8.19
CA MET A 25 3.72 15.56 8.20
C MET A 25 4.96 15.16 9.00
N ASP A 26 5.85 16.11 9.30
CA ASP A 26 6.97 15.86 10.20
C ASP A 26 6.53 16.03 11.66
N SER A 27 6.50 14.92 12.39
CA SER A 27 6.16 14.89 13.81
C SER A 27 7.11 15.71 14.66
N ALA A 28 8.35 15.93 14.24
CA ALA A 28 9.31 16.78 14.96
C ALA A 28 8.90 18.26 14.96
N ASN A 29 8.07 18.69 14.00
CA ASN A 29 7.49 20.04 13.97
C ASN A 29 6.36 20.23 14.99
N TYR A 30 5.90 19.14 15.62
CA TYR A 30 4.89 19.16 16.66
C TYR A 30 5.50 18.81 18.01
N ALA A 31 5.49 19.75 18.93
CA ALA A 31 5.69 19.43 20.33
C ALA A 31 4.44 18.68 20.84
N LEU A 32 4.50 17.35 20.85
CA LEU A 32 3.55 16.53 21.60
C LEU A 32 3.78 16.83 23.09
N LEU A 33 2.97 17.75 23.62
CA LEU A 33 2.91 18.06 25.05
C LEU A 33 2.06 16.99 25.73
N PHE A 34 2.70 16.07 26.45
CA PHE A 34 1.97 15.06 27.19
C PHE A 34 1.48 15.62 28.55
N PRO A 35 0.27 15.25 29.01
CA PRO A 35 -0.20 15.59 30.35
C PRO A 35 0.79 15.08 31.41
N GLY A 36 1.45 16.00 32.13
CA GLY A 36 2.49 15.70 33.12
C GLY A 36 3.88 16.23 32.77
N GLU A 37 4.19 16.47 31.49
CA GLU A 37 5.52 16.97 31.07
C GLU A 37 5.77 18.44 31.44
N HIS A 38 4.72 19.20 31.73
CA HIS A 38 4.85 20.56 32.30
C HIS A 38 5.44 20.54 33.72
N LEU A 39 5.37 19.40 34.43
CA LEU A 39 5.85 19.30 35.81
C LEU A 39 7.32 18.83 35.92
N GLU A 40 7.88 18.26 34.84
CA GLU A 40 9.21 17.62 34.87
C GLU A 40 10.28 18.33 34.04
N TRP A 41 9.97 19.48 33.40
CA TRP A 41 11.00 20.25 32.69
C TRP A 41 11.99 20.89 33.67
N LYS A 42 13.04 20.14 34.02
CA LYS A 42 14.26 20.66 34.63
C LYS A 42 15.22 21.05 33.51
N GLU A 43 15.60 22.32 33.46
CA GLU A 43 16.66 22.80 32.57
C GLU A 43 17.92 21.95 32.75
N GLY A 44 18.43 21.36 31.65
CA GLY A 44 19.75 20.72 31.61
C GLY A 44 19.80 19.20 31.42
N LEU A 45 18.67 18.49 31.24
CA LEU A 45 18.71 17.07 30.83
C LEU A 45 18.77 16.89 29.30
N PRO A 46 19.38 15.79 28.80
CA PRO A 46 19.38 15.46 27.38
C PRO A 46 17.95 15.38 26.85
N THR A 47 17.74 15.87 25.63
CA THR A 47 16.48 15.70 24.90
C THR A 47 16.06 14.23 24.92
N PRO A 48 14.81 13.90 25.30
CA PRO A 48 14.33 12.53 25.26
C PRO A 48 14.45 11.98 23.82
N PRO A 49 14.70 10.67 23.65
CA PRO A 49 14.80 10.04 22.34
C PRO A 49 13.55 10.37 21.51
N SER A 50 13.76 10.56 20.21
CA SER A 50 12.81 11.20 19.30
C SER A 50 11.39 10.61 19.41
N LYS A 51 10.44 11.50 19.71
CA LYS A 51 9.00 11.20 19.83
C LYS A 51 8.36 11.09 18.43
N ASP A 52 8.96 10.31 17.52
CA ASP A 52 8.61 10.32 16.10
C ASP A 52 7.27 9.65 15.78
N SER A 53 6.62 9.06 16.79
CA SER A 53 5.29 8.49 16.67
C SER A 53 4.60 8.40 18.02
N ILE A 54 3.26 8.42 18.01
CA ILE A 54 2.43 8.11 19.19
C ILE A 54 2.78 6.73 19.79
N TRP A 55 3.30 5.82 18.97
CA TRP A 55 3.77 4.51 19.39
C TRP A 55 4.99 4.55 20.32
N ALA A 56 5.74 5.66 20.39
CA ALA A 56 6.85 5.82 21.32
C ALA A 56 6.41 5.73 22.80
N LEU A 57 5.12 5.94 23.07
CA LEU A 57 4.54 5.82 24.41
C LEU A 57 4.31 4.37 24.86
N LEU A 58 4.37 3.40 23.94
CA LEU A 58 4.13 2.00 24.23
C LEU A 58 5.44 1.25 24.40
N SER A 59 5.49 0.40 25.44
CA SER A 59 6.50 -0.63 25.57
C SER A 59 6.44 -1.62 24.40
N ASP A 60 7.53 -2.33 24.16
CA ASP A 60 7.57 -3.35 23.10
C ASP A 60 6.52 -4.45 23.32
N ALA A 61 6.21 -4.77 24.58
CA ALA A 61 5.13 -5.69 24.94
C ALA A 61 3.75 -5.14 24.56
N GLU A 62 3.48 -3.86 24.81
CA GLU A 62 2.22 -3.21 24.42
C GLU A 62 2.08 -3.07 22.90
N LYS A 63 3.18 -2.78 22.19
CA LYS A 63 3.21 -2.78 20.72
C LYS A 63 2.94 -4.17 20.15
N ALA A 64 3.54 -5.21 20.72
CA ALA A 64 3.30 -6.60 20.33
C ALA A 64 1.83 -6.97 20.54
N GLN A 65 1.27 -6.63 21.71
CA GLN A 65 -0.13 -6.89 22.05
C GLN A 65 -1.10 -6.15 21.14
N PHE A 66 -0.83 -4.87 20.84
CA PHE A 66 -1.60 -4.09 19.88
C PHE A 66 -1.59 -4.76 18.51
N THR A 67 -0.42 -5.14 18.02
CA THR A 67 -0.25 -5.78 16.71
C THR A 67 -1.04 -7.09 16.61
N VAL A 68 -0.99 -7.93 17.64
CA VAL A 68 -1.76 -9.19 17.70
C VAL A 68 -3.27 -8.89 17.72
N THR A 69 -3.69 -7.93 18.54
CA THR A 69 -5.12 -7.59 18.70
C THR A 69 -5.70 -7.01 17.41
N ALA A 70 -5.00 -6.06 16.79
CA ALA A 70 -5.38 -5.49 15.50
C ALA A 70 -5.45 -6.56 14.40
N TRP A 71 -4.53 -7.54 14.41
CA TRP A 71 -4.56 -8.65 13.47
C TRP A 71 -5.82 -9.51 13.62
N LEU A 72 -6.13 -9.92 14.85
CA LEU A 72 -7.32 -10.72 15.15
C LEU A 72 -8.60 -9.98 14.80
N GLU A 73 -8.65 -8.67 15.06
CA GLU A 73 -9.79 -7.83 14.68
C GLU A 73 -9.96 -7.77 13.16
N MET A 74 -8.88 -7.56 12.41
CA MET A 74 -8.94 -7.55 10.94
C MET A 74 -9.43 -8.90 10.38
N ASP A 75 -9.02 -10.02 10.97
CA ASP A 75 -9.51 -11.35 10.60
C ASP A 75 -11.00 -11.52 10.92
N ALA A 76 -11.46 -11.06 12.09
CA ALA A 76 -12.87 -11.09 12.45
C ALA A 76 -13.74 -10.25 11.49
N ILE A 77 -13.26 -9.07 11.07
CA ILE A 77 -13.94 -8.23 10.08
C ILE A 77 -13.97 -8.93 8.72
N GLU A 78 -12.86 -9.53 8.28
CA GLU A 78 -12.79 -10.24 7.00
C GLU A 78 -13.75 -11.45 6.96
N ASP A 79 -13.82 -12.22 8.04
CA ASP A 79 -14.77 -13.34 8.19
C ASP A 79 -16.22 -12.86 8.22
N ALA A 80 -16.49 -11.71 8.86
CA ALA A 80 -17.81 -11.09 8.81
C ALA A 80 -18.17 -10.66 7.38
N MET A 81 -17.25 -10.03 6.66
CA MET A 81 -17.42 -9.66 5.25
C MET A 81 -17.64 -10.89 4.36
N GLY A 82 -16.93 -11.99 4.61
CA GLY A 82 -17.08 -13.24 3.85
C GLY A 82 -18.42 -13.95 4.04
N ARG A 83 -19.10 -13.71 5.17
CA ARG A 83 -20.44 -14.25 5.46
C ARG A 83 -21.58 -13.43 4.83
N HIS A 84 -21.29 -12.25 4.30
CA HIS A 84 -22.30 -11.42 3.65
C HIS A 84 -22.62 -11.93 2.24
N ALA A 85 -23.92 -11.96 1.91
CA ALA A 85 -24.43 -12.38 0.59
C ALA A 85 -24.92 -11.19 -0.27
N CYS A 86 -24.84 -9.95 0.24
CA CYS A 86 -25.08 -8.78 -0.59
C CYS A 86 -23.94 -8.69 -1.60
N GLY A 87 -24.27 -8.68 -2.90
CA GLY A 87 -23.29 -8.79 -3.98
C GLY A 87 -22.11 -7.82 -3.84
N ASP A 88 -20.97 -8.19 -4.43
CA ASP A 88 -19.67 -7.49 -4.35
C ASP A 88 -19.71 -6.07 -4.94
N GLY A 89 -20.39 -5.16 -4.24
CA GLY A 89 -20.46 -3.76 -4.58
C GLY A 89 -19.13 -3.06 -4.33
N GLN A 90 -18.99 -1.85 -4.88
CA GLN A 90 -17.78 -1.02 -4.75
C GLN A 90 -17.31 -0.85 -3.29
N SER A 91 -18.23 -0.76 -2.33
CA SER A 91 -17.91 -0.64 -0.90
C SER A 91 -17.26 -1.90 -0.32
N PHE A 92 -17.62 -3.10 -0.81
CA PHE A 92 -17.01 -4.36 -0.36
C PHE A 92 -15.59 -4.50 -0.89
N MET A 93 -15.35 -4.13 -2.16
CA MET A 93 -14.00 -4.08 -2.73
C MET A 93 -13.10 -3.12 -1.92
N GLN A 94 -13.60 -1.91 -1.62
CA GLN A 94 -12.86 -0.94 -0.80
C GLN A 94 -12.59 -1.45 0.63
N GLY A 95 -13.54 -2.14 1.26
CA GLY A 95 -13.33 -2.74 2.57
C GLY A 95 -12.19 -3.77 2.58
N ARG A 96 -12.16 -4.67 1.58
CA ARG A 96 -11.08 -5.66 1.44
C ARG A 96 -9.72 -4.99 1.20
N GLU A 97 -9.69 -3.91 0.44
CA GLU A 97 -8.47 -3.14 0.20
C GLU A 97 -7.93 -2.44 1.44
N ILE A 98 -8.82 -1.84 2.23
CA ILE A 98 -8.45 -1.18 3.50
C ILE A 98 -7.89 -2.23 4.46
N LEU A 99 -8.59 -3.35 4.63
CA LEU A 99 -8.13 -4.45 5.49
C LEU A 99 -6.77 -4.99 5.06
N PHE A 100 -6.54 -5.16 3.76
CA PHE A 100 -5.25 -5.61 3.25
C PHE A 100 -4.15 -4.56 3.49
N SER A 101 -4.42 -3.29 3.20
CA SER A 101 -3.45 -2.20 3.40
C SER A 101 -3.08 -2.04 4.88
N SER A 102 -4.06 -2.16 5.77
CA SER A 102 -3.83 -2.15 7.23
C SER A 102 -2.95 -3.32 7.68
N ARG A 103 -3.19 -4.53 7.17
CA ARG A 103 -2.33 -5.69 7.45
C ARG A 103 -0.91 -5.48 6.96
N MET A 104 -0.74 -4.98 5.74
CA MET A 104 0.56 -4.70 5.16
C MET A 104 1.35 -3.67 5.99
N TYR A 105 0.70 -2.59 6.43
CA TYR A 105 1.32 -1.58 7.30
C TYR A 105 1.68 -2.14 8.68
N ILE A 106 0.76 -2.85 9.33
CA ILE A 106 1.00 -3.43 10.66
C ILE A 106 2.11 -4.47 10.60
N SER A 107 2.14 -5.32 9.56
CA SER A 107 3.22 -6.29 9.34
C SER A 107 4.58 -5.61 9.20
N PHE A 108 4.66 -4.53 8.44
CA PHE A 108 5.90 -3.81 8.19
C PHE A 108 6.39 -3.05 9.42
N GLU A 109 5.56 -2.18 10.01
CA GLU A 109 5.94 -1.30 11.12
C GLU A 109 6.28 -2.07 12.40
N PHE A 110 5.52 -3.14 12.68
CA PHE A 110 5.65 -3.86 13.94
C PHE A 110 6.43 -5.17 13.81
N GLN A 111 7.10 -5.42 12.66
CA GLN A 111 7.84 -6.65 12.40
C GLN A 111 8.82 -7.00 13.54
N ARG A 112 9.54 -5.99 14.06
CA ARG A 112 10.54 -6.16 15.12
C ARG A 112 9.98 -6.48 16.51
N TYR A 113 8.70 -6.21 16.74
CA TYR A 113 8.05 -6.37 18.03
C TYR A 113 7.26 -7.68 18.15
N ILE A 114 7.16 -8.44 17.05
CA ILE A 114 6.48 -9.74 17.05
C ILE A 114 7.46 -10.80 17.58
N PRO A 115 7.11 -11.56 18.63
CA PRO A 115 8.02 -12.57 19.20
C PRO A 115 8.43 -13.64 18.18
N GLN A 116 9.71 -14.05 18.19
CA GLN A 116 10.33 -14.98 17.22
C GLN A 116 9.55 -16.30 16.98
N VAL A 117 8.87 -16.82 18.01
CA VAL A 117 8.05 -18.05 17.94
C VAL A 117 6.80 -17.85 17.08
N TYR A 118 6.26 -16.63 17.04
CA TYR A 118 5.12 -16.27 16.21
C TYR A 118 5.54 -15.80 14.82
N THR A 119 6.81 -15.43 14.61
CA THR A 119 7.30 -14.90 13.34
C THR A 119 7.19 -15.93 12.21
N GLY A 120 7.50 -17.21 12.49
CA GLY A 120 7.37 -18.29 11.50
C GLY A 120 5.91 -18.58 11.10
N ALA A 121 5.01 -18.71 12.08
CA ALA A 121 3.59 -18.95 11.80
C ALA A 121 2.91 -17.73 11.16
N LYS A 122 3.21 -16.52 11.65
CA LYS A 122 2.60 -15.27 11.17
C LYS A 122 3.11 -14.85 9.80
N LEU A 123 4.38 -15.10 9.44
CA LEU A 123 4.83 -14.96 8.05
C LEU A 123 4.05 -15.91 7.15
N LEU A 124 3.94 -17.20 7.50
CA LEU A 124 3.16 -18.17 6.70
C LEU A 124 1.69 -17.77 6.53
N PHE A 125 1.07 -17.20 7.57
CA PHE A 125 -0.29 -16.66 7.47
C PHE A 125 -0.37 -15.41 6.58
N TYR A 126 0.63 -14.53 6.66
CA TYR A 126 0.72 -13.37 5.78
C TYR A 126 0.93 -13.78 4.32
N ASP A 127 1.77 -14.78 4.05
CA ASP A 127 2.04 -15.31 2.70
C ASP A 127 0.74 -15.83 2.08
N LYS A 128 -0.02 -16.65 2.82
CA LYS A 128 -1.33 -17.12 2.36
C LYS A 128 -2.32 -15.97 2.11
N LYS A 129 -2.38 -14.98 3.01
CA LYS A 129 -3.24 -13.81 2.83
C LYS A 129 -2.82 -12.95 1.64
N ALA A 130 -1.52 -12.83 1.38
CA ALA A 130 -0.96 -12.16 0.22
C ALA A 130 -1.34 -12.89 -1.07
N GLU A 131 -1.20 -14.22 -1.12
CA GLU A 131 -1.66 -15.02 -2.25
C GLU A 131 -3.16 -14.86 -2.52
N ASP A 132 -3.98 -14.97 -1.47
CA ASP A 132 -5.44 -14.88 -1.61
C ASP A 132 -5.87 -13.47 -2.05
N TRP A 133 -5.21 -12.44 -1.55
CA TRP A 133 -5.38 -11.07 -2.03
C TRP A 133 -4.98 -10.94 -3.50
N LEU A 134 -3.84 -11.49 -3.92
CA LEU A 134 -3.40 -11.46 -5.32
C LEU A 134 -4.38 -12.18 -6.25
N LYS A 135 -4.93 -13.33 -5.85
CA LYS A 135 -5.98 -14.05 -6.60
C LYS A 135 -7.24 -13.19 -6.75
N HIS A 136 -7.66 -12.50 -5.70
CA HIS A 136 -8.78 -11.56 -5.76
C HIS A 136 -8.47 -10.38 -6.69
N GLN A 137 -7.30 -9.77 -6.55
CA GLN A 137 -6.86 -8.63 -7.38
C GLN A 137 -6.74 -8.99 -8.86
N ALA A 138 -6.37 -10.24 -9.20
CA ALA A 138 -6.42 -10.71 -10.58
C ALA A 138 -7.85 -10.64 -11.16
N GLY A 139 -8.87 -10.95 -10.35
CA GLY A 139 -10.27 -10.78 -10.71
C GLY A 139 -10.65 -9.30 -10.91
N VAL A 140 -10.23 -8.44 -9.98
CA VAL A 140 -10.46 -6.99 -10.05
C VAL A 140 -9.80 -6.38 -11.29
N ALA A 141 -8.53 -6.69 -11.56
CA ALA A 141 -7.80 -6.19 -12.72
C ALA A 141 -8.46 -6.61 -14.04
N ARG A 142 -8.90 -7.87 -14.14
CA ARG A 142 -9.68 -8.34 -15.30
C ARG A 142 -10.98 -7.57 -15.48
N HIS A 143 -11.71 -7.30 -14.40
CA HIS A 143 -12.94 -6.52 -14.45
C HIS A 143 -12.67 -5.09 -14.94
N PHE A 144 -11.66 -4.41 -14.40
CA PHE A 144 -11.28 -3.06 -14.82
C PHE A 144 -10.90 -2.99 -16.29
N ASN A 145 -10.11 -3.95 -16.78
CA ASN A 145 -9.76 -4.03 -18.20
C ASN A 145 -11.00 -4.26 -19.09
N ALA A 146 -11.97 -5.07 -18.65
CA ALA A 146 -13.21 -5.29 -19.40
C ALA A 146 -14.10 -4.03 -19.50
N VAL A 147 -14.06 -3.16 -18.49
CA VAL A 147 -14.87 -1.93 -18.45
C VAL A 147 -14.06 -0.66 -18.77
N VAL A 148 -12.83 -0.80 -19.25
CA VAL A 148 -11.85 0.30 -19.32
C VAL A 148 -12.35 1.53 -20.10
N ASN A 149 -13.08 1.31 -21.19
CA ASN A 149 -13.68 2.38 -22.00
C ASN A 149 -14.76 3.17 -21.21
N GLY A 150 -15.41 2.54 -20.24
CA GLY A 150 -16.37 3.20 -19.35
C GLY A 150 -15.69 4.03 -18.24
N LEU A 151 -14.38 3.84 -18.04
CA LEU A 151 -13.61 4.56 -17.03
C LEU A 151 -13.10 5.92 -17.52
N SER A 152 -13.27 6.24 -18.81
CA SER A 152 -12.79 7.50 -19.41
C SER A 152 -13.37 8.75 -18.75
N THR A 153 -14.46 8.66 -17.97
CA THR A 153 -15.00 9.79 -17.18
C THR A 153 -14.39 9.92 -15.79
N ARG A 154 -13.41 9.08 -15.44
CA ARG A 154 -12.84 8.96 -14.09
C ARG A 154 -11.32 9.18 -14.08
N PRO A 155 -10.82 10.39 -14.43
CA PRO A 155 -9.38 10.67 -14.54
C PRO A 155 -8.59 10.40 -13.25
N PHE A 156 -9.21 10.59 -12.08
CA PHE A 156 -8.53 10.41 -10.78
C PHE A 156 -8.37 8.95 -10.35
N LEU A 157 -8.94 8.01 -11.10
CA LEU A 157 -8.81 6.58 -10.84
C LEU A 157 -7.39 6.06 -11.11
N ILE A 158 -6.59 6.81 -11.87
CA ILE A 158 -5.19 6.49 -12.18
C ILE A 158 -4.39 6.25 -10.89
N PHE A 159 -4.51 7.10 -9.88
CA PHE A 159 -3.76 6.91 -8.62
C PHE A 159 -4.14 5.64 -7.87
N TRP A 160 -5.41 5.24 -7.94
CA TRP A 160 -5.83 3.96 -7.35
C TRP A 160 -5.18 2.79 -8.11
N LEU A 161 -5.17 2.82 -9.46
CA LEU A 161 -4.50 1.81 -10.29
C LEU A 161 -3.00 1.73 -10.00
N LEU A 162 -2.32 2.89 -9.92
CA LEU A 162 -0.90 2.95 -9.56
C LEU A 162 -0.67 2.37 -8.16
N SER A 163 -1.56 2.63 -7.19
CA SER A 163 -1.45 2.03 -5.85
C SER A 163 -1.57 0.50 -5.87
N GLN A 164 -2.38 -0.08 -6.76
CA GLN A 164 -2.46 -1.54 -6.91
C GLN A 164 -1.15 -2.11 -7.45
N MET A 165 -0.55 -1.45 -8.44
CA MET A 165 0.76 -1.84 -8.97
C MET A 165 1.84 -1.76 -7.90
N THR A 166 1.89 -0.67 -7.13
CA THR A 166 2.85 -0.50 -6.04
C THR A 166 2.76 -1.64 -5.03
N ARG A 167 1.55 -1.98 -4.54
CA ARG A 167 1.35 -3.09 -3.60
C ARG A 167 1.81 -4.43 -4.18
N CYS A 168 1.49 -4.72 -5.44
CA CYS A 168 1.95 -5.94 -6.11
C CYS A 168 3.48 -6.01 -6.17
N LEU A 169 4.14 -4.91 -6.53
CA LEU A 169 5.60 -4.83 -6.57
C LEU A 169 6.22 -4.96 -5.18
N THR A 170 5.60 -4.41 -4.13
CA THR A 170 6.07 -4.59 -2.76
C THR A 170 5.99 -6.06 -2.32
N LEU A 171 4.87 -6.73 -2.59
CA LEU A 171 4.71 -8.15 -2.27
C LEU A 171 5.77 -8.99 -2.96
N TRP A 172 6.01 -8.76 -4.25
CA TRP A 172 7.07 -9.44 -4.99
C TRP A 172 8.48 -9.13 -4.46
N SER A 173 8.74 -7.89 -4.05
CA SER A 173 10.05 -7.53 -3.47
C SER A 173 10.30 -8.17 -2.11
N TYR A 174 9.23 -8.49 -1.37
CA TYR A 174 9.31 -9.19 -0.10
C TYR A 174 9.47 -10.70 -0.30
N ASP A 175 8.68 -11.26 -1.21
CA ASP A 175 8.72 -12.67 -1.60
C ASP A 175 8.67 -12.82 -3.12
N SER A 176 9.82 -13.17 -3.71
CA SER A 176 9.97 -13.31 -5.16
C SER A 176 9.30 -14.56 -5.72
N THR A 177 8.79 -15.47 -4.87
CA THR A 177 7.99 -16.62 -5.30
C THR A 177 6.57 -16.21 -5.72
N LEU A 178 6.10 -15.02 -5.30
CA LEU A 178 4.79 -14.46 -5.64
C LEU A 178 4.74 -13.89 -7.06
N THR A 179 5.07 -14.69 -8.07
CA THR A 179 5.10 -14.26 -9.49
C THR A 179 3.74 -13.76 -10.00
N LEU A 180 2.63 -14.23 -9.41
CA LEU A 180 1.28 -13.73 -9.68
C LEU A 180 1.17 -12.21 -9.47
N ALA A 181 1.94 -11.63 -8.54
CA ALA A 181 1.96 -10.19 -8.32
C ALA A 181 2.40 -9.42 -9.57
N LEU A 182 3.36 -9.94 -10.32
CA LEU A 182 3.83 -9.31 -11.56
C LEU A 182 2.77 -9.38 -12.66
N ASP A 183 2.02 -10.48 -12.77
CA ASP A 183 0.91 -10.61 -13.72
C ASP A 183 -0.24 -9.67 -13.38
N VAL A 184 -0.60 -9.55 -12.10
CA VAL A 184 -1.63 -8.62 -11.62
C VAL A 184 -1.20 -7.17 -11.88
N ALA A 185 0.05 -6.81 -11.59
CA ALA A 185 0.59 -5.48 -11.86
C ALA A 185 0.55 -5.13 -13.36
N LYS A 186 0.95 -6.05 -14.24
CA LYS A 186 0.82 -5.89 -15.70
C LYS A 186 -0.63 -5.69 -16.13
N SER A 187 -1.57 -6.39 -15.49
CA SER A 187 -3.00 -6.25 -15.80
C SER A 187 -3.54 -4.87 -15.42
N PHE A 188 -3.16 -4.32 -14.26
CA PHE A 188 -3.53 -2.95 -13.88
C PHE A 188 -2.84 -1.88 -14.72
N LEU A 189 -1.60 -2.13 -15.15
CA LEU A 189 -0.85 -1.25 -16.05
C LEU A 189 -1.66 -0.94 -17.33
N THR A 190 -2.29 -1.95 -17.93
CA THR A 190 -3.11 -1.75 -19.15
C THR A 190 -4.25 -0.74 -18.93
N SER A 191 -4.96 -0.84 -17.81
CA SER A 191 -6.00 0.13 -17.46
C SER A 191 -5.43 1.52 -17.17
N ALA A 192 -4.26 1.60 -16.53
CA ALA A 192 -3.60 2.87 -16.23
C ALA A 192 -3.16 3.59 -17.51
N GLU A 193 -2.54 2.86 -18.45
CA GLU A 193 -2.11 3.38 -19.75
C GLU A 193 -3.30 3.88 -20.57
N HIS A 194 -4.42 3.16 -20.59
CA HIS A 194 -5.63 3.63 -21.25
C HIS A 194 -6.11 4.97 -20.66
N LEU A 195 -6.22 5.08 -19.34
CA LEU A 195 -6.69 6.30 -18.71
C LEU A 195 -5.71 7.48 -18.89
N MET A 196 -4.41 7.24 -18.85
CA MET A 196 -3.41 8.29 -19.10
C MET A 196 -3.39 8.74 -20.57
N ALA A 197 -3.71 7.86 -21.51
CA ALA A 197 -3.86 8.23 -22.92
C ALA A 197 -5.08 9.15 -23.13
N VAL A 198 -6.16 8.93 -22.39
CA VAL A 198 -7.36 9.80 -22.42
C VAL A 198 -7.12 11.12 -21.67
N TRP A 199 -6.39 11.08 -20.55
CA TRP A 199 -6.14 12.22 -19.67
C TRP A 199 -4.64 12.45 -19.43
N PRO A 200 -3.91 13.00 -20.42
CA PRO A 200 -2.48 13.24 -20.28
C PRO A 200 -2.21 14.26 -19.17
N CYS A 201 -1.43 13.85 -18.17
CA CYS A 201 -1.04 14.71 -17.05
C CYS A 201 0.41 14.40 -16.62
N PRO A 202 1.34 15.39 -16.67
CA PRO A 202 2.73 15.17 -16.28
C PRO A 202 2.91 14.65 -14.85
N ALA A 203 2.05 15.09 -13.92
CA ALA A 203 2.09 14.66 -12.51
C ALA A 203 1.72 13.17 -12.34
N GLN A 204 0.86 12.63 -13.20
CA GLN A 204 0.47 11.22 -13.19
C GLN A 204 1.51 10.35 -13.90
N TYR A 205 2.17 10.89 -14.92
CA TYR A 205 3.14 10.16 -15.71
C TYR A 205 4.44 9.85 -14.97
N ARG A 206 4.90 10.74 -14.08
CA ARG A 206 6.11 10.52 -13.27
C ARG A 206 6.05 9.23 -12.44
N PRO A 207 5.07 9.02 -11.55
CA PRO A 207 4.98 7.79 -10.76
C PRO A 207 4.70 6.57 -11.65
N TYR A 208 3.93 6.72 -12.73
CA TYR A 208 3.74 5.67 -13.72
C TYR A 208 5.07 5.18 -14.32
N LYS A 209 5.94 6.09 -14.78
CA LYS A 209 7.21 5.73 -15.42
C LYS A 209 8.11 4.94 -14.47
N VAL A 210 8.20 5.39 -13.22
CA VAL A 210 8.95 4.68 -12.16
C VAL A 210 8.39 3.28 -11.94
N LEU A 211 7.06 3.14 -11.84
CA LEU A 211 6.43 1.83 -11.63
C LEU A 211 6.59 0.92 -12.84
N HIS A 212 6.54 1.45 -14.07
CA HIS A 212 6.76 0.68 -15.30
C HIS A 212 8.19 0.13 -15.38
N GLU A 213 9.20 0.97 -15.11
CA GLU A 213 10.61 0.56 -15.10
C GLU A 213 10.87 -0.51 -14.03
N ARG A 214 10.28 -0.36 -12.84
CA ARG A 214 10.39 -1.34 -11.76
C ARG A 214 9.72 -2.65 -12.09
N LEU A 215 8.50 -2.62 -12.64
CA LEU A 215 7.81 -3.82 -13.09
C LEU A 215 8.58 -4.55 -14.19
N THR A 216 9.15 -3.80 -15.13
CA THR A 216 10.01 -4.34 -16.18
C THR A 216 11.22 -5.06 -15.59
N THR A 217 11.91 -4.43 -14.65
CA THR A 217 13.07 -5.01 -13.96
C THR A 217 12.69 -6.28 -13.19
N ALA A 218 11.58 -6.23 -12.43
CA ALA A 218 11.07 -7.37 -11.68
C ALA A 218 10.69 -8.56 -12.59
N CYS A 219 10.05 -8.29 -13.73
CA CYS A 219 9.75 -9.32 -14.73
C CYS A 219 11.02 -9.98 -15.26
N TYR A 220 12.06 -9.20 -15.59
CA TYR A 220 13.34 -9.77 -16.01
C TYR A 220 13.98 -10.64 -14.94
N THR A 221 14.01 -10.18 -13.68
CA THR A 221 14.54 -10.97 -12.55
C THR A 221 13.77 -12.26 -12.34
N ALA A 222 12.46 -12.26 -12.53
CA ALA A 222 11.61 -13.43 -12.40
C ALA A 222 11.63 -14.36 -13.65
N GLY A 223 12.39 -14.01 -14.70
CA GLY A 223 12.38 -14.75 -15.97
C GLY A 223 11.05 -14.66 -16.74
N MET A 224 10.24 -13.64 -16.46
CA MET A 224 8.95 -13.38 -17.09
C MET A 224 9.08 -12.36 -18.22
N SER A 225 8.14 -12.40 -19.17
CA SER A 225 8.06 -11.37 -20.22
C SER A 225 7.75 -10.00 -19.61
N PRO A 226 8.50 -8.95 -19.97
CA PRO A 226 8.27 -7.59 -19.47
C PRO A 226 6.94 -7.03 -20.00
N PRO A 227 6.37 -6.00 -19.34
CA PRO A 227 5.24 -5.28 -19.90
C PRO A 227 5.62 -4.63 -21.25
N PRO A 228 4.65 -4.42 -22.17
CA PRO A 228 4.87 -3.63 -23.36
C PRO A 228 5.41 -2.24 -23.01
N SER A 229 6.20 -1.63 -23.90
CA SER A 229 6.76 -0.28 -23.68
C SER A 229 5.69 0.80 -23.46
N GLY A 230 4.44 0.54 -23.88
CA GLY A 230 3.28 1.35 -23.53
C GLY A 230 3.46 2.83 -23.85
N LEU A 231 3.06 3.70 -22.90
CA LEU A 231 3.20 5.15 -23.02
C LEU A 231 4.62 5.67 -22.73
N VAL A 232 5.57 4.81 -22.32
CA VAL A 232 6.94 5.24 -21.94
C VAL A 232 7.69 5.88 -23.12
N GLY A 233 7.36 5.46 -24.35
CA GLY A 233 7.92 6.00 -25.59
C GLY A 233 7.07 7.07 -26.29
N SER A 234 5.91 7.44 -25.74
CA SER A 234 5.04 8.43 -26.39
C SER A 234 5.54 9.86 -26.12
N PRO A 235 5.70 10.71 -27.16
CA PRO A 235 6.14 12.10 -27.02
C PRO A 235 5.07 13.03 -26.41
N MET A 236 4.01 12.49 -25.81
CA MET A 236 2.84 13.24 -25.33
C MET A 236 3.11 14.14 -24.10
N LEU A 237 4.34 14.21 -23.60
CA LEU A 237 4.68 14.93 -22.36
C LEU A 237 6.07 15.56 -22.41
N LEU A 238 6.29 16.45 -23.39
CA LEU A 238 7.23 17.56 -23.26
C LEU A 238 6.46 18.82 -22.84
#